data_AF-A0A1S0YPH7-F1
#
_entry.id   AF-A0A1S0YPH7-F1
#
_cell.length_a   1.000
_cell.length_b   1.000
_cell.length_c   1.000
_cell.angle_alpha   90.00
_cell.angle_beta   90.00
_cell.angle_gamma   90.00
#
_symmetry.space_group_name_H-M   'P 1'
#
loop_
_entity.id
_entity.type
_entity.pdbx_description
1 polymer ?
#
loop_
_entity_poly.entity_id
_entity_poly.type
_entity_poly.pdbx_seq_one_letter_code
_entity_poly.pdbx_strand_id
1 'polypeptide(L)'
;MGKTPPVVAGRDSYVQDFAEALYDGPGTHERISIVTGPRGIGKTVLLNEFEEAARQQSWIVISETTTEHFNERIRDTLLRKMREAQPDNARLGSINLPFGWGGLSFDRTADQAPPPSLRSTLEECFALLEQMDQQRGQAPTGILITLDELHYAYMSDIIEFGTTMQHMIREDREIAVAMAGIPGAVKPLLAANEGRNPVTFLRRANRIEMGLVPLADVADALEAPAREVDIAWTPEALALGTEATGGYPFMIQLVGQHAFRSAHEGIIDESAVRAGIVTARRKLGELVHEPSLADLSDVDRTFLTAMSQDDGPSRMADIAERMGVDTQYAGTYRRRLIEAEMIRPTGRGFVDYELPYIREYLRDHPAADAMEQLSFPPENHKA
;
A
#
# COMPACT_ATOMS: atom_id res chain seq x y z
N MET A 1 -7.15 -2.99 -10.12
CA MET A 1 -8.05 -3.55 -9.08
C MET A 1 -7.30 -4.64 -8.35
N GLY A 2 -6.90 -4.37 -7.09
CA GLY A 2 -6.06 -5.22 -6.24
C GLY A 2 -6.81 -6.41 -5.64
N LYS A 3 -7.33 -7.30 -6.49
CA LYS A 3 -7.78 -8.61 -6.02
C LYS A 3 -6.56 -9.40 -5.59
N THR A 4 -6.62 -9.99 -4.40
CA THR A 4 -5.56 -10.87 -3.89
C THR A 4 -5.30 -12.00 -4.91
N PRO A 5 -4.05 -12.21 -5.35
CA PRO A 5 -3.70 -13.36 -6.17
C PRO A 5 -3.93 -14.65 -5.37
N PRO A 6 -4.22 -15.78 -6.04
CA PRO A 6 -4.42 -17.06 -5.35
C PRO A 6 -3.20 -17.51 -4.52
N VAL A 7 -2.00 -17.01 -4.84
CA VAL A 7 -0.77 -17.27 -4.09
C VAL A 7 -0.05 -15.95 -3.82
N VAL A 8 0.28 -15.68 -2.56
CA VAL A 8 1.03 -14.49 -2.12
C VAL A 8 2.49 -14.87 -1.86
N ALA A 9 3.18 -15.26 -2.93
CA ALA A 9 4.55 -15.78 -2.84
C ALA A 9 5.52 -14.84 -2.11
N GLY A 10 6.30 -15.42 -1.19
CA GLY A 10 7.37 -14.74 -0.46
C GLY A 10 6.88 -13.77 0.64
N ARG A 11 5.59 -13.79 1.01
CA ARG A 11 5.04 -12.89 2.05
C ARG A 11 4.40 -13.60 3.24
N ASP A 12 4.40 -14.94 3.26
CA ASP A 12 3.69 -15.75 4.26
C ASP A 12 4.17 -15.46 5.69
N SER A 13 5.48 -15.24 5.88
CA SER A 13 6.03 -14.93 7.19
C SER A 13 5.45 -13.65 7.78
N TYR A 14 5.24 -12.60 6.96
CA TYR A 14 4.66 -11.35 7.45
C TYR A 14 3.20 -11.53 7.88
N VAL A 15 2.43 -12.33 7.14
CA VAL A 15 1.03 -12.64 7.47
C VAL A 15 0.97 -13.47 8.74
N GLN A 16 1.86 -14.44 8.88
CA GLN A 16 1.98 -15.26 10.09
C GLN A 16 2.36 -14.41 11.31
N ASP A 17 3.42 -13.61 11.23
CA ASP A 17 3.87 -12.74 12.32
C ASP A 17 2.75 -11.78 12.76
N PHE A 18 2.00 -11.23 11.79
CA PHE A 18 0.85 -10.38 12.08
C PHE A 18 -0.28 -11.14 12.77
N ALA A 19 -0.62 -12.34 12.28
CA ALA A 19 -1.66 -13.18 12.86
C ALA A 19 -1.32 -13.64 14.28
N GLU A 20 -0.07 -14.02 14.53
CA GLU A 20 0.43 -14.36 15.87
C GLU A 20 0.34 -13.15 16.80
N ALA A 21 0.67 -11.96 16.32
CA ALA A 21 0.54 -10.75 17.12
C ALA A 21 -0.91 -10.38 17.45
N LEU A 22 -1.88 -10.66 16.57
CA LEU A 22 -3.30 -10.52 16.92
C LEU A 22 -3.69 -11.48 18.05
N TYR A 23 -3.14 -12.69 18.07
CA TYR A 23 -3.40 -13.68 19.12
C TYR A 23 -2.74 -13.33 20.46
N ASP A 24 -1.51 -12.81 20.44
CA ASP A 24 -0.68 -12.58 21.65
C ASP A 24 -1.19 -11.49 22.59
N GLY A 25 -2.05 -10.58 22.10
CA GLY A 25 -2.66 -9.54 22.94
C GLY A 25 -2.03 -8.15 22.78
N PRO A 26 -2.56 -7.15 23.51
CA PRO A 26 -2.10 -5.77 23.44
C PRO A 26 -0.62 -5.64 23.82
N GLY A 27 0.11 -4.77 23.11
CA GLY A 27 1.53 -4.51 23.35
C GLY A 27 2.49 -5.25 22.41
N THR A 28 2.03 -6.25 21.66
CA THR A 28 2.83 -6.90 20.63
C THR A 28 3.17 -5.94 19.48
N HIS A 29 4.42 -5.96 19.02
CA HIS A 29 4.97 -4.94 18.13
C HIS A 29 4.34 -4.95 16.74
N GLU A 30 4.07 -6.14 16.22
CA GLU A 30 3.60 -6.41 14.85
C GLU A 30 2.13 -6.00 14.65
N ARG A 31 1.35 -5.81 15.73
CA ARG A 31 -0.02 -5.23 15.66
C ARG A 31 -0.04 -3.83 15.05
N ILE A 32 1.09 -3.13 15.05
CA ILE A 32 1.24 -1.84 14.38
C ILE A 32 2.27 -2.04 13.29
N SER A 33 1.83 -2.19 12.04
CA SER A 33 2.72 -2.47 10.91
C SER A 33 2.64 -1.38 9.84
N ILE A 34 3.80 -1.00 9.29
CA ILE A 34 3.91 -0.12 8.13
C ILE A 34 4.61 -0.89 7.01
N VAL A 35 3.88 -1.08 5.92
CA VAL A 35 4.32 -1.72 4.68
C VAL A 35 4.79 -0.65 3.71
N THR A 36 6.04 -0.75 3.25
CA THR A 36 6.62 0.15 2.25
C THR A 36 7.21 -0.61 1.08
N GLY A 37 7.35 0.04 -0.06
CA GLY A 37 7.94 -0.54 -1.27
C GLY A 37 7.36 0.06 -2.55
N PRO A 38 7.91 -0.28 -3.72
CA PRO A 38 7.54 0.35 -5.00
C PRO A 38 6.07 0.17 -5.38
N ARG A 39 5.59 1.00 -6.30
CA ARG A 39 4.29 0.78 -6.97
C ARG A 39 4.24 -0.62 -7.56
N GLY A 40 3.07 -1.28 -7.49
CA GLY A 40 2.83 -2.63 -8.01
C GLY A 40 3.58 -3.79 -7.30
N ILE A 41 4.30 -3.51 -6.20
CA ILE A 41 4.96 -4.54 -5.38
C ILE A 41 4.00 -5.33 -4.49
N GLY A 42 2.70 -5.05 -4.54
CA GLY A 42 1.66 -5.81 -3.82
C GLY A 42 1.33 -5.32 -2.40
N LYS A 43 1.51 -4.02 -2.09
CA LYS A 43 1.25 -3.47 -0.74
C LYS A 43 -0.19 -3.70 -0.29
N THR A 44 -1.15 -3.30 -1.13
CA THR A 44 -2.58 -3.54 -0.93
C THR A 44 -2.90 -5.03 -0.77
N VAL A 45 -2.19 -5.90 -1.50
CA VAL A 45 -2.37 -7.36 -1.37
C VAL A 45 -1.97 -7.81 0.04
N LEU A 46 -0.82 -7.36 0.56
CA LEU A 46 -0.41 -7.72 1.91
C LEU A 46 -1.38 -7.17 2.97
N LEU A 47 -1.91 -5.95 2.79
CA LEU A 47 -2.95 -5.43 3.68
C LEU A 47 -4.19 -6.33 3.67
N ASN A 48 -4.66 -6.76 2.50
CA ASN A 48 -5.80 -7.67 2.39
C ASN A 48 -5.55 -9.01 3.13
N GLU A 49 -4.32 -9.54 3.09
CA GLU A 49 -3.98 -10.75 3.84
C GLU A 49 -4.02 -10.54 5.35
N PHE A 50 -3.56 -9.39 5.85
CA PHE A 50 -3.71 -9.03 7.26
C PHE A 50 -5.18 -8.91 7.66
N GLU A 51 -6.01 -8.34 6.79
CA GLU A 51 -7.45 -8.30 7.02
C GLU A 51 -8.08 -9.68 7.09
N GLU A 52 -7.68 -10.60 6.21
CA GLU A 52 -8.19 -11.96 6.20
C GLU A 52 -7.76 -12.73 7.45
N ALA A 53 -6.48 -12.62 7.84
CA ALA A 53 -5.98 -13.18 9.08
C ALA A 53 -6.77 -12.66 10.31
N ALA A 54 -7.09 -11.37 10.33
CA ALA A 54 -7.89 -10.77 11.39
C ALA A 54 -9.34 -11.30 11.40
N ARG A 55 -9.99 -11.39 10.23
CA ARG A 55 -11.36 -11.95 10.11
C ARG A 55 -11.42 -13.40 10.59
N GLN A 56 -10.41 -14.21 10.29
CA GLN A 56 -10.32 -15.60 10.78
C GLN A 56 -10.26 -15.69 12.31
N GLN A 57 -9.74 -14.65 12.97
CA GLN A 57 -9.73 -14.51 14.43
C GLN A 57 -10.94 -13.72 14.96
N SER A 58 -11.99 -13.53 14.16
CA SER A 58 -13.21 -12.77 14.50
C SER A 58 -13.02 -11.28 14.77
N TRP A 59 -11.90 -10.69 14.36
CA TRP A 59 -11.68 -9.25 14.49
C TRP A 59 -12.59 -8.45 13.56
N ILE A 60 -12.98 -7.26 14.01
CA ILE A 60 -13.65 -6.28 13.16
C ILE A 60 -12.61 -5.59 12.28
N VAL A 61 -12.72 -5.76 10.97
CA VAL A 61 -11.87 -5.08 10.00
C VAL A 61 -12.53 -3.79 9.48
N ILE A 62 -11.74 -2.72 9.44
CA ILE A 62 -12.06 -1.44 8.81
C ILE A 62 -10.93 -1.09 7.84
N SER A 63 -11.27 -1.04 6.56
CA SER A 63 -10.32 -0.74 5.48
C SER A 63 -10.59 0.63 4.91
N GLU A 64 -9.57 1.47 4.81
CA GLU A 64 -9.68 2.82 4.25
C GLU A 64 -8.46 3.18 3.40
N THR A 65 -8.66 4.12 2.49
CA THR A 65 -7.57 4.78 1.74
C THR A 65 -7.31 6.13 2.38
N THR A 66 -6.04 6.51 2.55
CA THR A 66 -5.70 7.82 3.12
C THR A 66 -5.94 8.91 2.09
N THR A 67 -7.13 9.49 2.17
CA THR A 67 -7.52 10.74 1.52
C THR A 67 -8.06 11.69 2.58
N GLU A 68 -8.39 12.93 2.22
CA GLU A 68 -8.93 13.91 3.18
C GLU A 68 -10.08 13.31 3.99
N HIS A 69 -10.09 13.60 5.30
CA HIS A 69 -11.16 13.18 6.22
C HIS A 69 -11.30 11.66 6.39
N PHE A 70 -10.25 10.86 6.19
CA PHE A 70 -10.35 9.40 6.39
C PHE A 70 -10.75 9.02 7.84
N ASN A 71 -10.34 9.81 8.84
CA ASN A 71 -10.75 9.59 10.24
C ASN A 71 -12.27 9.61 10.42
N GLU A 72 -12.96 10.50 9.71
CA GLU A 72 -14.42 10.61 9.74
C GLU A 72 -15.09 9.39 9.12
N ARG A 73 -14.52 8.84 8.04
CA ARG A 73 -15.05 7.62 7.40
C ARG A 73 -14.87 6.37 8.27
N ILE A 74 -13.74 6.25 8.96
CA ILE A 74 -13.50 5.19 9.95
C ILE A 74 -14.55 5.28 11.06
N ARG A 75 -14.73 6.49 11.62
CA ARG A 75 -15.74 6.77 12.64
C ARG A 75 -17.13 6.37 12.18
N ASP A 76 -17.55 6.82 11.00
CA ASP A 76 -18.89 6.57 10.49
C ASP A 76 -19.13 5.07 10.23
N THR A 77 -18.07 4.35 9.84
CA THR A 77 -18.07 2.91 9.69
C THR A 77 -18.23 2.18 11.04
N LEU A 78 -17.52 2.62 12.09
CA LEU A 78 -17.70 2.09 13.44
C LEU A 78 -19.14 2.31 13.93
N LEU A 79 -19.67 3.53 13.80
CA LEU A 79 -21.04 3.86 14.21
C LEU A 79 -22.09 3.03 13.45
N ARG A 80 -21.86 2.73 12.18
CA ARG A 80 -22.73 1.82 11.40
C ARG A 80 -22.66 0.39 11.95
N LYS A 81 -21.47 -0.17 12.17
CA LYS A 81 -21.28 -1.52 12.71
C LYS A 81 -21.88 -1.68 14.11
N MET A 82 -21.72 -0.68 14.98
CA MET A 82 -22.33 -0.67 16.32
C MET A 82 -23.87 -0.71 16.25
N ARG A 83 -24.48 0.07 15.34
CA ARG A 83 -25.94 0.08 15.14
C ARG A 83 -26.47 -1.23 14.56
N GLU A 84 -25.68 -1.96 13.79
CA GLU A 84 -26.01 -3.29 13.26
C GLU A 84 -25.88 -4.38 14.33
N ALA A 85 -24.95 -4.23 15.27
CA ALA A 85 -24.73 -5.18 16.37
C ALA A 85 -25.80 -5.10 17.47
N GLN A 86 -26.48 -3.96 17.62
CA GLN A 86 -27.57 -3.80 18.59
C GLN A 86 -28.88 -4.44 18.08
N PRO A 87 -29.56 -5.29 18.88
CA PRO A 87 -30.82 -5.91 18.49
C PRO A 87 -31.96 -4.87 18.33
N ASP A 88 -32.91 -5.17 17.43
CA ASP A 88 -34.08 -4.32 17.09
C ASP A 88 -34.94 -3.86 18.29
N ASN A 89 -34.80 -4.47 19.47
CA ASN A 89 -35.49 -4.02 20.69
C ASN A 89 -34.97 -2.66 21.21
N ALA A 90 -33.81 -2.17 20.76
CA ALA A 90 -33.38 -0.78 20.98
C ALA A 90 -34.02 0.21 19.98
N ARG A 91 -34.62 -0.28 18.88
CA ARG A 91 -35.36 0.55 17.91
C ARG A 91 -36.81 0.82 18.33
N LEU A 92 -37.29 0.14 19.37
CA LEU A 92 -38.60 0.35 20.01
C LEU A 92 -38.43 0.85 21.46
N GLY A 93 -37.71 1.97 21.59
CA GLY A 93 -37.49 2.67 22.86
C GLY A 93 -38.32 3.94 23.06
N SER A 94 -39.30 4.23 22.20
CA SER A 94 -40.38 5.17 22.54
C SER A 94 -41.48 4.43 23.31
N ILE A 95 -41.13 3.80 24.42
CA ILE A 95 -42.12 3.30 25.36
C ILE A 95 -42.55 4.49 26.20
N ASN A 96 -43.68 5.09 25.82
CA ASN A 96 -44.51 5.90 26.72
C ASN A 96 -44.87 5.01 27.92
N LEU A 97 -44.13 5.12 29.03
CA LEU A 97 -44.57 4.64 30.33
C LEU A 97 -45.34 5.77 31.02
N PRO A 98 -46.66 5.68 31.18
CA PRO A 98 -47.37 6.56 32.09
C PRO A 98 -47.22 5.96 33.49
N PHE A 99 -46.36 6.52 34.34
CA PHE A 99 -46.64 6.83 35.74
C PHE A 99 -45.40 7.32 36.50
N GLY A 100 -45.45 8.59 36.92
CA GLY A 100 -44.94 9.17 38.16
C GLY A 100 -43.60 8.68 38.74
N TRP A 101 -42.55 9.47 38.54
CA TRP A 101 -41.83 10.26 39.56
C TRP A 101 -40.59 10.91 38.91
N GLY A 102 -40.45 12.23 39.04
CA GLY A 102 -39.23 12.97 38.67
C GLY A 102 -39.13 13.35 37.20
N GLY A 103 -39.57 14.57 36.88
CA GLY A 103 -39.45 15.14 35.54
C GLY A 103 -37.99 15.34 35.12
N LEU A 104 -37.55 14.61 34.11
CA LEU A 104 -36.53 15.04 33.18
C LEU A 104 -37.13 14.94 31.78
N SER A 105 -37.52 16.09 31.27
CA SER A 105 -37.85 16.30 29.87
C SER A 105 -36.68 15.78 29.04
N PHE A 106 -36.92 14.80 28.17
CA PHE A 106 -35.98 14.48 27.09
C PHE A 106 -35.95 15.68 26.17
N ASP A 107 -35.01 16.58 26.44
CA ASP A 107 -34.84 17.79 25.67
C ASP A 107 -34.38 17.42 24.26
N ARG A 108 -34.98 18.09 23.30
CA ARG A 108 -34.77 17.95 21.86
C ARG A 108 -33.47 18.69 21.46
N THR A 109 -32.38 18.43 22.18
CA THR A 109 -31.07 19.09 21.98
C THR A 109 -30.03 18.18 21.29
N ALA A 110 -30.42 16.98 20.87
CA ALA A 110 -29.55 16.06 20.15
C ALA A 110 -29.03 16.58 18.78
N ASP A 111 -29.69 17.59 18.18
CA ASP A 111 -29.31 18.15 16.88
C ASP A 111 -28.16 19.17 16.94
N GLN A 112 -27.60 19.48 18.12
CA GLN A 112 -26.51 20.48 18.27
C GLN A 112 -25.25 19.94 18.94
N ALA A 113 -25.18 18.66 19.30
CA ALA A 113 -23.94 18.09 19.80
C ALA A 113 -22.91 18.03 18.65
N PRO A 114 -21.65 18.45 18.87
CA PRO A 114 -20.60 18.24 17.87
C PRO A 114 -20.51 16.73 17.55
N PRO A 115 -20.23 16.37 16.28
CA PRO A 115 -20.13 14.98 15.90
C PRO A 115 -19.08 14.29 16.78
N PRO A 116 -19.30 13.01 17.17
CA PRO A 116 -18.35 12.31 18.01
C PRO A 116 -16.98 12.25 17.31
N SER A 117 -15.92 12.26 18.11
CA SER A 117 -14.56 12.04 17.61
C SER A 117 -14.36 10.56 17.24
N LEU A 118 -13.33 10.26 16.45
CA LEU A 118 -12.92 8.88 16.21
C LEU A 118 -12.59 8.17 17.54
N ARG A 119 -11.91 8.88 18.46
CA ARG A 119 -11.57 8.38 19.78
C ARG A 119 -12.78 7.93 20.58
N SER A 120 -13.74 8.83 20.81
CA SER A 120 -14.96 8.52 21.59
C SER A 120 -15.76 7.39 20.97
N THR A 121 -15.79 7.33 19.63
CA THR A 121 -16.47 6.26 18.90
C THR A 121 -15.78 4.91 19.09
N LEU A 122 -14.45 4.86 19.09
CA LEU A 122 -13.70 3.64 19.42
C LEU A 122 -13.92 3.21 20.86
N GLU A 123 -13.91 4.15 21.81
CA GLU A 123 -14.20 3.88 23.23
C GLU A 123 -15.58 3.22 23.41
N GLU A 124 -16.62 3.78 22.78
CA GLU A 124 -17.96 3.21 22.79
C GLU A 124 -18.03 1.84 22.09
N CYS A 125 -17.31 1.68 20.97
CA CYS A 125 -17.26 0.43 20.24
C CYS A 125 -16.62 -0.69 21.07
N PHE A 126 -15.47 -0.43 21.71
CA PHE A 126 -14.83 -1.40 22.59
C PHE A 126 -15.68 -1.73 23.81
N ALA A 127 -16.37 -0.75 24.41
CA ALA A 127 -17.29 -1.03 25.52
C ALA A 127 -18.43 -1.98 25.10
N LEU A 128 -18.97 -1.80 23.88
CA LEU A 128 -19.98 -2.70 23.33
C LEU A 128 -19.41 -4.10 23.06
N LEU A 129 -18.21 -4.20 22.49
CA LEU A 129 -17.54 -5.48 22.24
C LEU A 129 -17.27 -6.24 23.53
N GLU A 130 -16.71 -5.58 24.54
CA GLU A 130 -16.46 -6.17 25.85
C GLU A 130 -17.74 -6.73 26.48
N GLN A 131 -18.85 -6.00 26.40
CA GLN A 131 -20.15 -6.48 26.87
C GLN A 131 -20.60 -7.75 26.11
N MET A 132 -20.46 -7.75 24.78
CA MET A 132 -20.85 -8.89 23.93
C MET A 132 -19.97 -10.12 24.20
N ASP A 133 -18.65 -9.91 24.36
CA ASP A 133 -17.69 -10.97 24.63
C ASP A 133 -17.94 -11.63 25.99
N GLN A 134 -18.20 -10.81 27.02
CA GLN A 134 -18.59 -11.29 28.35
C GLN A 134 -19.90 -12.09 28.32
N GLN A 135 -20.91 -11.63 27.57
CA GLN A 135 -22.18 -12.34 27.43
C GLN A 135 -22.02 -13.71 26.74
N ARG A 136 -21.09 -13.81 25.79
CA ARG A 136 -20.81 -15.05 25.06
C ARG A 136 -19.78 -15.95 25.74
N GLY A 137 -19.06 -15.44 26.74
CA GLY A 137 -17.96 -16.15 27.39
C GLY A 137 -16.81 -16.46 26.43
N GLN A 138 -16.57 -15.58 25.46
CA GLN A 138 -15.54 -15.75 24.42
C GLN A 138 -14.32 -14.86 24.70
N ALA A 139 -13.24 -15.09 23.95
CA ALA A 139 -12.07 -14.23 23.99
C ALA A 139 -12.41 -12.80 23.50
N PRO A 140 -11.66 -11.77 23.93
CA PRO A 140 -11.85 -10.40 23.48
C PRO A 140 -11.82 -10.26 21.95
N THR A 141 -12.80 -9.56 21.39
CA THR A 141 -12.87 -9.23 19.97
C THR A 141 -12.12 -7.93 19.70
N GLY A 142 -11.14 -7.97 18.79
CA GLY A 142 -10.35 -6.80 18.41
C GLY A 142 -10.88 -6.02 17.21
N ILE A 143 -10.27 -4.86 16.96
CA ILE A 143 -10.50 -4.00 15.79
C ILE A 143 -9.18 -3.83 15.03
N LEU A 144 -9.18 -4.24 13.75
CA LEU A 144 -8.10 -3.96 12.81
C LEU A 144 -8.50 -2.78 11.91
N ILE A 145 -7.64 -1.77 11.83
CA ILE A 145 -7.75 -0.68 10.87
C ILE A 145 -6.62 -0.79 9.84
N THR A 146 -6.97 -0.89 8.55
CA THR A 146 -6.01 -0.83 7.45
C THR A 146 -6.09 0.50 6.72
N LEU A 147 -4.92 1.12 6.44
CA LEU A 147 -4.83 2.36 5.69
C LEU A 147 -3.92 2.19 4.47
N ASP A 148 -4.47 2.29 3.27
CA ASP A 148 -3.69 2.25 2.01
C ASP A 148 -3.32 3.66 1.52
N GLU A 149 -2.30 3.74 0.67
CA GLU A 149 -1.81 4.95 0.00
C GLU A 149 -1.35 6.10 0.91
N LEU A 150 -0.68 5.80 2.03
CA LEU A 150 -0.12 6.82 2.93
C LEU A 150 0.64 7.90 2.16
N HIS A 151 0.17 9.14 2.28
CA HIS A 151 0.71 10.29 1.57
C HIS A 151 0.84 11.52 2.47
N TYR A 152 1.89 12.31 2.28
CA TYR A 152 2.15 13.51 3.10
C TYR A 152 1.09 14.61 2.93
N ALA A 153 0.32 14.57 1.85
CA ALA A 153 -0.78 15.51 1.58
C ALA A 153 -1.84 15.49 2.70
N TYR A 154 -1.98 14.36 3.41
CA TYR A 154 -2.99 14.14 4.45
C TYR A 154 -2.38 14.08 5.85
N MET A 155 -1.28 14.81 6.06
CA MET A 155 -0.51 14.81 7.30
C MET A 155 -1.35 15.14 8.54
N SER A 156 -2.28 16.09 8.44
CA SER A 156 -3.16 16.47 9.56
C SER A 156 -4.00 15.29 10.04
N ASP A 157 -4.63 14.57 9.11
CA ASP A 157 -5.43 13.39 9.42
C ASP A 157 -4.57 12.24 9.98
N ILE A 158 -3.36 12.04 9.45
CA ILE A 158 -2.42 11.02 9.94
C ILE A 158 -1.98 11.32 11.39
N ILE A 159 -1.75 12.60 11.74
CA ILE A 159 -1.39 13.02 13.09
C ILE A 159 -2.54 12.75 14.07
N GLU A 160 -3.77 13.13 13.69
CA GLU A 160 -4.96 12.89 14.50
C GLU A 160 -5.20 11.39 14.72
N PHE A 161 -5.11 10.60 13.66
CA PHE A 161 -5.21 9.14 13.70
C PHE A 161 -4.16 8.55 14.64
N GLY A 162 -2.89 8.92 14.46
CA GLY A 162 -1.78 8.43 15.28
C GLY A 162 -1.95 8.78 16.76
N THR A 163 -2.48 9.96 17.07
CA THR A 163 -2.78 10.37 18.45
C THR A 163 -3.88 9.49 19.05
N THR A 164 -4.94 9.21 18.29
CA THR A 164 -6.03 8.34 18.72
C THR A 164 -5.55 6.92 18.96
N MET A 165 -4.77 6.35 18.05
CA MET A 165 -4.21 4.99 18.19
C MET A 165 -3.30 4.88 19.42
N GLN A 166 -2.49 5.91 19.72
CA GLN A 166 -1.68 5.93 20.93
C GLN A 166 -2.50 5.84 22.21
N HIS A 167 -3.67 6.47 22.26
CA HIS A 167 -4.56 6.37 23.40
C HIS A 167 -5.09 4.93 23.55
N MET A 168 -5.61 4.35 22.47
CA MET A 168 -6.15 2.98 22.49
C MET A 168 -5.10 1.94 22.93
N ILE A 169 -3.87 2.07 22.44
CA ILE A 169 -2.77 1.18 22.84
C ILE A 169 -2.37 1.37 24.30
N ARG A 170 -2.35 2.62 24.80
CA ARG A 170 -2.02 2.90 26.21
C ARG A 170 -3.09 2.41 27.19
N GLU A 171 -4.30 2.18 26.70
CA GLU A 171 -5.44 1.66 27.45
C GLU A 171 -5.59 0.13 27.28
N ASP A 172 -4.57 -0.54 26.73
CA ASP A 172 -4.53 -1.98 26.48
C ASP A 172 -5.76 -2.49 25.69
N ARG A 173 -6.27 -1.68 24.75
CA ARG A 173 -7.37 -2.09 23.87
C ARG A 173 -6.90 -3.08 22.83
N GLU A 174 -7.80 -3.99 22.43
CA GLU A 174 -7.59 -4.94 21.34
C GLU A 174 -7.64 -4.24 19.97
N ILE A 175 -6.65 -3.39 19.70
CA ILE A 175 -6.52 -2.64 18.46
C ILE A 175 -5.26 -3.02 17.70
N ALA A 176 -5.40 -3.15 16.38
CA ALA A 176 -4.31 -3.34 15.44
C ALA A 176 -4.44 -2.37 14.28
N VAL A 177 -3.31 -1.97 13.72
CA VAL A 177 -3.20 -1.00 12.63
C VAL A 177 -2.17 -1.48 11.63
N ALA A 178 -2.58 -1.63 10.38
CA ALA A 178 -1.67 -1.88 9.27
C ALA A 178 -1.77 -0.75 8.24
N MET A 179 -0.64 -0.22 7.80
CA MET A 179 -0.62 0.91 6.86
C MET A 179 0.30 0.60 5.70
N ALA A 180 -0.06 1.05 4.50
CA ALA A 180 0.77 0.93 3.30
C ALA A 180 1.06 2.29 2.69
N GLY A 181 2.29 2.47 2.20
CA GLY A 181 2.68 3.68 1.50
C GLY A 181 3.99 3.52 0.74
N ILE A 182 4.33 4.53 -0.05
CA ILE A 182 5.65 4.61 -0.68
C ILE A 182 6.69 5.10 0.36
N PRO A 183 7.96 4.64 0.33
CA PRO A 183 9.01 5.08 1.23
C PRO A 183 9.20 6.60 1.22
N GLY A 184 9.03 7.27 0.07
CA GLY A 184 9.10 8.73 -0.03
C GLY A 184 8.03 9.46 0.80
N ALA A 185 6.85 8.86 0.95
CA ALA A 185 5.78 9.40 1.78
C ALA A 185 5.93 9.02 3.26
N VAL A 186 6.47 7.82 3.54
CA VAL A 186 6.61 7.30 4.90
C VAL A 186 7.87 7.81 5.61
N LYS A 187 9.02 7.91 4.93
CA LYS A 187 10.29 8.36 5.56
C LYS A 187 10.17 9.73 6.24
N PRO A 188 9.54 10.76 5.66
CA PRO A 188 9.34 12.04 6.34
C PRO A 188 8.46 11.94 7.58
N LEU A 189 7.43 11.07 7.58
CA LEU A 189 6.60 10.79 8.77
C LEU A 189 7.43 10.22 9.93
N LEU A 190 8.55 9.58 9.61
CA LEU A 190 9.45 8.93 10.55
C LEU A 190 10.69 9.79 10.88
N ALA A 191 10.97 10.83 10.09
CA ALA A 191 12.16 11.68 10.23
C ALA A 191 11.96 12.74 11.32
N ALA A 192 12.97 12.91 12.18
CA ALA A 192 12.95 13.89 13.26
C ALA A 192 13.25 15.29 12.72
N ASN A 193 12.25 16.17 12.70
CA ASN A 193 12.51 17.61 12.74
C ASN A 193 12.25 18.11 14.15
N GLU A 194 13.23 18.87 14.65
CA GLU A 194 13.41 19.33 16.01
C GLU A 194 12.13 19.93 16.64
N GLY A 195 11.74 19.42 17.81
CA GLY A 195 10.91 20.15 18.78
C GLY A 195 9.39 19.94 18.77
N ARG A 196 8.78 19.42 17.71
CA ARG A 196 7.33 19.10 17.67
C ARG A 196 7.12 17.77 16.97
N ASN A 197 7.01 16.70 17.74
CA ASN A 197 7.01 15.32 17.25
C ASN A 197 5.57 14.89 16.90
N PRO A 198 5.12 14.93 15.62
CA PRO A 198 3.69 14.85 15.32
C PRO A 198 3.17 13.41 15.33
N VAL A 199 4.03 12.41 15.07
CA VAL A 199 3.59 11.00 14.92
C VAL A 199 4.57 9.99 15.53
N THR A 200 4.83 10.09 16.83
CA THR A 200 5.63 9.09 17.58
C THR A 200 5.07 7.66 17.50
N PHE A 201 3.80 7.52 17.12
CA PHE A 201 3.11 6.25 16.89
C PHE A 201 3.79 5.45 15.77
N LEU A 202 3.92 6.05 14.59
CA LEU A 202 4.47 5.39 13.39
C LEU A 202 5.93 4.97 13.59
N ARG A 203 6.67 5.67 14.46
CA ARG A 203 8.06 5.32 14.79
C ARG A 203 8.20 4.00 15.55
N ARG A 204 7.14 3.55 16.23
CA ARG A 204 7.10 2.28 16.97
C ARG A 204 6.42 1.16 16.20
N ALA A 205 6.03 1.42 14.95
CA ALA A 205 5.47 0.39 14.10
C ALA A 205 6.56 -0.58 13.63
N ASN A 206 6.20 -1.86 13.53
CA ASN A 206 6.93 -2.85 12.76
C ASN A 206 7.05 -2.39 11.30
N ARG A 207 8.21 -2.61 10.69
CA ARG A 207 8.51 -2.15 9.33
C ARG A 207 8.66 -3.32 8.39
N ILE A 208 7.83 -3.34 7.36
CA ILE A 208 7.84 -4.35 6.32
C ILE A 208 8.25 -3.65 5.02
N GLU A 209 9.52 -3.80 4.63
CA GLU A 209 10.02 -3.31 3.36
C GLU A 209 9.84 -4.40 2.30
N MET A 210 8.90 -4.20 1.39
CA MET A 210 8.61 -5.15 0.34
C MET A 210 9.48 -4.89 -0.88
N GLY A 211 10.11 -5.95 -1.35
CA GLY A 211 10.92 -5.96 -2.57
C GLY A 211 10.41 -6.98 -3.57
N LEU A 212 11.29 -7.29 -4.53
CA LEU A 212 11.06 -8.32 -5.54
C LEU A 212 10.95 -9.70 -4.87
N VAL A 213 10.11 -10.54 -5.44
CA VAL A 213 9.96 -11.95 -5.05
C VAL A 213 11.15 -12.73 -5.60
N PRO A 214 11.83 -13.56 -4.78
CA PRO A 214 12.88 -14.45 -5.26
C PRO A 214 12.39 -15.33 -6.40
N LEU A 215 13.19 -15.49 -7.47
CA LEU A 215 12.77 -16.25 -8.65
C LEU A 215 12.40 -17.71 -8.34
N ALA A 216 12.94 -18.29 -7.27
CA ALA A 216 12.54 -19.62 -6.79
C ALA A 216 11.05 -19.65 -6.40
N ASP A 217 10.61 -18.65 -5.62
CA ASP A 217 9.22 -18.54 -5.16
C ASP A 217 8.28 -18.12 -6.32
N VAL A 218 8.80 -17.41 -7.33
CA VAL A 218 8.03 -17.04 -8.53
C VAL A 218 7.58 -18.26 -9.32
N ALA A 219 8.46 -19.25 -9.49
CA ALA A 219 8.13 -20.46 -10.24
C ALA A 219 6.93 -21.18 -9.59
N ASP A 220 6.97 -21.34 -8.27
CA ASP A 220 5.86 -21.92 -7.49
C ASP A 220 4.59 -21.07 -7.62
N ALA A 221 4.70 -19.74 -7.57
CA ALA A 221 3.58 -18.82 -7.72
C ALA A 221 2.88 -18.90 -9.08
N LEU A 222 3.63 -19.22 -10.15
CA LEU A 222 3.10 -19.40 -11.50
C LEU A 222 2.50 -20.79 -11.68
N GLU A 223 3.13 -21.82 -11.09
CA GLU A 223 2.76 -23.21 -11.29
C GLU A 223 1.54 -23.62 -10.45
N ALA A 224 1.50 -23.24 -9.17
CA ALA A 224 0.48 -23.71 -8.23
C ALA A 224 -0.96 -23.41 -8.68
N PRO A 225 -1.32 -22.18 -9.14
CA PRO A 225 -2.68 -21.89 -9.61
C PRO A 225 -3.08 -22.66 -10.88
N ALA A 226 -2.11 -22.98 -11.75
CA ALA A 226 -2.39 -23.76 -12.96
C ALA A 226 -2.68 -25.22 -12.60
N ARG A 227 -1.94 -25.77 -11.62
CA ARG A 227 -2.11 -27.15 -11.15
C ARG A 227 -3.48 -27.40 -10.52
N GLU A 228 -4.08 -26.40 -9.87
CA GLU A 228 -5.43 -26.49 -9.28
C GLU A 228 -6.54 -26.75 -10.31
N VAL A 229 -6.29 -26.46 -11.59
CA VAL A 229 -7.23 -26.62 -12.70
C VAL A 229 -6.71 -27.57 -13.78
N ASP A 230 -5.83 -28.50 -13.39
CA ASP A 230 -5.23 -29.53 -14.24
C ASP A 230 -4.50 -28.98 -15.48
N ILE A 231 -3.92 -27.77 -15.38
CA ILE A 231 -3.07 -27.17 -16.41
C ILE A 231 -1.61 -27.25 -15.97
N ALA A 232 -0.73 -27.71 -16.87
CA ALA A 232 0.68 -27.89 -16.60
C ALA A 232 1.54 -26.90 -17.40
N TRP A 233 2.62 -26.42 -16.78
CA TRP A 233 3.68 -25.71 -17.50
C TRP A 233 4.70 -26.71 -18.04
N THR A 234 5.25 -26.49 -19.23
CA THR A 234 6.50 -27.16 -19.58
C THR A 234 7.64 -26.55 -18.74
N PRO A 235 8.70 -27.32 -18.41
CA PRO A 235 9.83 -26.80 -17.64
C PRO A 235 10.46 -25.55 -18.25
N GLU A 236 10.59 -25.52 -19.58
CA GLU A 236 11.17 -24.41 -20.34
C GLU A 236 10.25 -23.18 -20.31
N ALA A 237 8.93 -23.39 -20.39
CA ALA A 237 7.94 -22.32 -20.30
C ALA A 237 7.92 -21.69 -18.91
N LEU A 238 8.01 -22.50 -17.86
CA LEU A 238 8.04 -22.03 -16.47
C LEU A 238 9.31 -21.21 -16.19
N ALA A 239 10.47 -21.70 -16.64
CA ALA A 239 11.73 -20.98 -16.51
C ALA A 239 11.69 -19.64 -17.25
N LEU A 240 11.24 -19.64 -18.51
CA LEU A 240 11.09 -18.43 -19.33
C LEU A 240 10.12 -17.42 -18.69
N GLY A 241 8.98 -17.90 -18.21
CA GLY A 241 7.97 -17.07 -17.54
C GLY A 241 8.53 -16.44 -16.27
N THR A 242 9.20 -17.24 -15.44
CA THR A 242 9.82 -16.84 -14.18
C THR A 242 10.85 -15.73 -14.40
N GLU A 243 11.81 -15.93 -15.31
CA GLU A 243 12.85 -14.94 -15.62
C GLU A 243 12.23 -13.62 -16.12
N ALA A 244 11.22 -13.70 -16.98
CA ALA A 244 10.55 -12.54 -17.54
C ALA A 244 9.72 -11.75 -16.52
N THR A 245 9.51 -12.26 -15.31
CA THR A 245 8.89 -11.49 -14.23
C THR A 245 9.86 -10.53 -13.55
N GLY A 246 11.15 -10.86 -13.56
CA GLY A 246 12.16 -10.19 -12.73
C GLY A 246 11.84 -10.20 -11.24
N GLY A 247 10.98 -11.11 -10.76
CA GLY A 247 10.49 -11.12 -9.38
C GLY A 247 9.45 -10.05 -9.07
N TYR A 248 9.04 -9.22 -10.04
CA TYR A 248 8.11 -8.13 -9.79
C TYR A 248 6.66 -8.63 -9.71
N PRO A 249 5.97 -8.51 -8.55
CA PRO A 249 4.67 -9.14 -8.30
C PRO A 249 3.60 -8.89 -9.35
N PHE A 250 3.47 -7.64 -9.81
CA PHE A 250 2.49 -7.33 -10.85
C PHE A 250 2.86 -7.96 -12.21
N MET A 251 4.15 -8.10 -12.52
CA MET A 251 4.59 -8.84 -13.71
C MET A 251 4.35 -10.34 -13.57
N ILE A 252 4.54 -10.94 -12.38
CA ILE A 252 4.18 -12.34 -12.12
C ILE A 252 2.72 -12.58 -12.45
N GLN A 253 1.83 -11.71 -11.96
CA GLN A 253 0.40 -11.80 -12.24
C GLN A 253 0.08 -11.69 -13.73
N LEU A 254 0.67 -10.71 -14.42
CA LEU A 254 0.42 -10.50 -15.85
C LEU A 254 0.95 -11.66 -16.71
N VAL A 255 2.17 -12.13 -16.45
CA VAL A 255 2.77 -13.26 -17.15
C VAL A 255 1.94 -14.52 -16.91
N GLY A 256 1.64 -14.85 -15.67
CA GLY A 256 0.83 -16.02 -15.32
C GLY A 256 -0.56 -15.98 -15.98
N GLN A 257 -1.26 -14.84 -15.88
CA GLN A 257 -2.59 -14.68 -16.47
C GLN A 257 -2.58 -14.86 -18.00
N HIS A 258 -1.61 -14.25 -18.69
CA HIS A 258 -1.58 -14.28 -20.15
C HIS A 258 -1.02 -15.59 -20.71
N ALA A 259 -0.07 -16.22 -20.01
CA ALA A 259 0.38 -17.57 -20.33
C ALA A 259 -0.77 -18.58 -20.16
N PHE A 260 -1.49 -18.51 -19.04
CA PHE A 260 -2.66 -19.36 -18.77
C PHE A 260 -3.75 -19.22 -19.83
N ARG A 261 -4.08 -17.99 -20.25
CA ARG A 261 -5.07 -17.75 -21.32
C ARG A 261 -4.64 -18.28 -22.68
N SER A 262 -3.34 -18.47 -22.87
CA SER A 262 -2.74 -18.97 -24.12
C SER A 262 -2.43 -20.46 -24.04
N ALA A 263 -2.83 -21.13 -22.95
CA ALA A 263 -2.68 -22.58 -22.80
C ALA A 263 -3.44 -23.33 -23.90
N HIS A 264 -2.83 -24.39 -24.42
CA HIS A 264 -3.41 -25.26 -25.43
C HIS A 264 -3.38 -26.70 -24.91
N GLU A 265 -4.51 -27.42 -25.01
CA GLU A 265 -4.61 -28.82 -24.57
C GLU A 265 -4.14 -29.07 -23.12
N GLY A 266 -4.38 -28.10 -22.23
CA GLY A 266 -3.98 -28.19 -20.82
C GLY A 266 -2.50 -27.95 -20.56
N ILE A 267 -1.75 -27.49 -21.57
CA ILE A 267 -0.31 -27.22 -21.46
C ILE A 267 -0.02 -25.74 -21.76
N ILE A 268 0.80 -25.13 -20.90
CA ILE A 268 1.42 -23.83 -21.12
C ILE A 268 2.85 -24.08 -21.61
N ASP A 269 3.08 -23.86 -22.89
CA ASP A 269 4.39 -24.01 -23.53
C ASP A 269 5.12 -22.68 -23.72
N GLU A 270 6.34 -22.73 -24.26
CA GLU A 270 7.14 -21.53 -24.52
C GLU A 270 6.44 -20.52 -25.44
N SER A 271 5.64 -21.00 -26.40
CA SER A 271 4.95 -20.12 -27.35
C SER A 271 3.86 -19.30 -26.66
N ALA A 272 3.09 -19.95 -25.79
CA ALA A 272 2.08 -19.31 -24.94
C ALA A 272 2.72 -18.27 -24.01
N VAL A 273 3.86 -18.60 -23.41
CA VAL A 273 4.59 -17.71 -22.50
C VAL A 273 5.18 -16.51 -23.24
N ARG A 274 5.81 -16.70 -24.41
CA ARG A 274 6.36 -15.57 -25.21
C ARG A 274 5.27 -14.59 -25.61
N ALA A 275 4.12 -15.08 -26.09
CA ALA A 275 2.97 -14.23 -26.40
C ALA A 275 2.45 -13.51 -25.15
N GLY A 276 2.43 -14.22 -24.01
CA GLY A 276 2.02 -13.67 -22.73
C GLY A 276 2.93 -12.54 -22.23
N ILE A 277 4.25 -12.71 -22.33
CA ILE A 277 5.25 -11.71 -21.94
C ILE A 277 5.10 -10.41 -22.75
N VAL A 278 4.91 -10.51 -24.07
CA VAL A 278 4.68 -9.32 -24.92
C VAL A 278 3.47 -8.53 -24.43
N THR A 279 2.37 -9.24 -24.15
CA THR A 279 1.14 -8.61 -23.65
C THR A 279 1.32 -8.03 -22.25
N ALA A 280 2.03 -8.74 -21.37
CA ALA A 280 2.33 -8.32 -20.01
C ALA A 280 3.18 -7.05 -19.99
N ARG A 281 4.23 -6.95 -20.81
CA ARG A 281 5.07 -5.75 -20.90
C ARG A 281 4.29 -4.53 -21.36
N ARG A 282 3.44 -4.67 -22.39
CA ARG A 282 2.56 -3.57 -22.84
C ARG A 282 1.62 -3.13 -21.71
N LYS A 283 1.03 -4.09 -20.99
CA LYS A 283 0.13 -3.80 -19.86
C LYS A 283 0.84 -3.15 -18.68
N LEU A 284 2.09 -3.54 -18.41
CA LEU A 284 2.95 -2.89 -17.43
C LEU A 284 3.23 -1.44 -17.81
N GLY A 285 3.49 -1.19 -19.11
CA GLY A 285 3.61 0.16 -19.68
C GLY A 285 2.38 1.02 -19.37
N GLU A 286 1.20 0.57 -19.81
CA GLU A 286 -0.07 1.29 -19.65
C GLU A 286 -0.49 1.53 -18.19
N LEU A 287 -0.24 0.56 -17.31
CA LEU A 287 -0.81 0.56 -15.96
C LEU A 287 0.16 1.02 -14.86
N VAL A 288 1.46 1.02 -15.14
CA VAL A 288 2.49 1.39 -14.17
C VAL A 288 3.42 2.44 -14.73
N HIS A 289 4.04 2.22 -15.88
CA HIS A 289 5.05 3.16 -16.41
C HIS A 289 4.42 4.50 -16.81
N GLU A 290 3.36 4.49 -17.61
CA GLU A 290 2.66 5.70 -18.07
C GLU A 290 2.18 6.58 -16.91
N PRO A 291 1.42 6.07 -15.91
CA PRO A 291 1.03 6.89 -14.77
C PRO A 291 2.22 7.38 -13.95
N SER A 292 3.23 6.53 -13.74
CA SER A 292 4.40 6.91 -12.93
C SER A 292 5.23 7.99 -13.60
N LEU A 293 5.29 8.01 -14.94
CA LEU A 293 5.93 9.09 -15.70
C LEU A 293 5.06 10.35 -15.75
N ALA A 294 3.74 10.19 -15.87
CA ALA A 294 2.77 11.30 -15.92
C ALA A 294 2.89 12.24 -14.72
N ASP A 295 3.14 11.68 -13.53
CA ASP A 295 3.29 12.42 -12.26
C ASP A 295 4.62 13.22 -12.17
N LEU A 296 5.56 13.01 -13.10
CA LEU A 296 6.89 13.63 -13.08
C LEU A 296 6.97 14.90 -13.91
N SER A 297 7.89 15.79 -13.52
CA SER A 297 8.22 16.98 -14.31
C SER A 297 9.03 16.63 -15.57
N ASP A 298 9.05 17.52 -16.57
CA ASP A 298 9.79 17.30 -17.81
C ASP A 298 11.29 17.06 -17.58
N VAL A 299 11.87 17.70 -16.57
CA VAL A 299 13.28 17.52 -16.21
C VAL A 299 13.53 16.17 -15.53
N ASP A 300 12.59 15.69 -14.71
CA ASP A 300 12.62 14.34 -14.15
C ASP A 300 12.59 13.29 -15.28
N ARG A 301 11.71 13.48 -16.28
CA ARG A 301 11.64 12.60 -17.46
C ARG A 301 12.92 12.66 -18.29
N THR A 302 13.50 13.85 -18.47
CA THR A 302 14.79 14.02 -19.16
C THR A 302 15.92 13.23 -18.47
N PHE A 303 15.96 13.26 -17.14
CA PHE A 303 16.92 12.47 -16.36
C PHE A 303 16.73 10.96 -16.60
N LEU A 304 15.49 10.47 -16.55
CA LEU A 304 15.19 9.07 -16.82
C LEU A 304 15.53 8.68 -18.27
N THR A 305 15.29 9.53 -19.26
CA THR A 305 15.68 9.29 -20.65
C THR A 305 17.20 9.29 -20.83
N ALA A 306 17.93 10.15 -20.11
CA ALA A 306 19.39 10.14 -20.13
C ALA A 306 19.97 8.83 -19.56
N MET A 307 19.31 8.25 -18.54
CA MET A 307 19.68 6.92 -18.01
C MET A 307 19.40 5.79 -18.99
N SER A 308 18.37 5.90 -19.84
CA SER A 308 17.94 4.79 -20.70
C SER A 308 18.98 4.41 -21.75
N GLN A 309 19.98 5.28 -22.01
CA GLN A 309 21.09 4.99 -22.91
C GLN A 309 22.04 3.90 -22.40
N ASP A 310 22.11 3.67 -21.08
CA ASP A 310 22.92 2.59 -20.50
C ASP A 310 22.13 1.28 -20.49
N ASP A 311 22.78 0.11 -20.50
CA ASP A 311 22.10 -1.19 -20.35
C ASP A 311 21.98 -1.65 -18.88
N GLY A 312 22.68 -0.98 -17.97
CA GLY A 312 22.68 -1.26 -16.54
C GLY A 312 22.72 0.01 -15.71
N PRO A 313 23.20 -0.06 -14.47
CA PRO A 313 23.31 1.11 -13.60
C PRO A 313 24.05 2.28 -14.26
N SER A 314 23.43 3.45 -14.22
CA SER A 314 23.94 4.69 -14.80
C SER A 314 24.77 5.46 -13.78
N ARG A 315 25.89 6.02 -14.23
CA ARG A 315 26.75 6.87 -13.40
C ARG A 315 26.22 8.30 -13.38
N MET A 316 26.19 8.92 -12.20
CA MET A 316 25.69 10.29 -12.03
C MET A 316 26.42 11.35 -12.86
N ALA A 317 27.72 11.17 -13.09
CA ALA A 317 28.51 12.10 -13.92
C ALA A 317 28.05 12.04 -15.38
N ASP A 318 27.87 10.83 -15.90
CA ASP A 318 27.49 10.58 -17.30
C ASP A 318 26.04 11.06 -17.55
N ILE A 319 25.14 10.88 -16.57
CA ILE A 319 23.78 11.44 -16.63
C ILE A 319 23.84 12.98 -16.69
N ALA A 320 24.63 13.62 -15.82
CA ALA A 320 24.76 15.08 -15.79
C ALA A 320 25.33 15.62 -17.12
N GLU A 321 26.33 14.94 -17.68
CA GLU A 321 26.90 15.26 -19.00
C GLU A 321 25.86 15.17 -20.11
N ARG A 322 25.07 14.09 -20.16
CA ARG A 322 23.99 13.91 -21.17
C ARG A 322 22.88 14.95 -21.03
N MET A 323 22.59 15.39 -19.81
CA MET A 323 21.62 16.45 -19.54
C MET A 323 22.16 17.85 -19.78
N GLY A 324 23.49 18.01 -19.94
CA GLY A 324 24.13 19.32 -20.09
C GLY A 324 24.09 20.18 -18.82
N VAL A 325 24.03 19.57 -17.65
CA VAL A 325 23.90 20.25 -16.34
C VAL A 325 25.05 19.87 -15.41
N ASP A 326 25.26 20.65 -14.36
CA ASP A 326 26.26 20.31 -13.34
C ASP A 326 25.79 19.15 -12.44
N THR A 327 26.75 18.51 -11.77
CA THR A 327 26.49 17.36 -10.90
C THR A 327 25.62 17.66 -9.68
N GLN A 328 25.63 18.89 -9.17
CA GLN A 328 24.81 19.31 -8.03
C GLN A 328 23.35 19.46 -8.46
N TYR A 329 23.11 20.03 -9.65
CA TYR A 329 21.80 20.13 -10.26
C TYR A 329 21.21 18.73 -10.51
N ALA A 330 21.95 17.84 -11.17
CA ALA A 330 21.56 16.45 -11.37
C ALA A 330 21.29 15.71 -10.03
N GLY A 331 22.06 16.03 -8.98
CA GLY A 331 21.86 15.49 -7.64
C GLY A 331 20.50 15.83 -7.01
N THR A 332 19.91 16.98 -7.37
CA THR A 332 18.58 17.37 -6.90
C THR A 332 17.49 16.48 -7.50
N TYR A 333 17.55 16.24 -8.81
CA TYR A 333 16.60 15.36 -9.52
C TYR A 333 16.79 13.90 -9.13
N ARG A 334 18.03 13.46 -8.90
CA ARG A 334 18.30 12.14 -8.33
C ARG A 334 17.52 11.92 -7.03
N ARG A 335 17.54 12.88 -6.10
CA ARG A 335 16.81 12.75 -4.83
C ARG A 335 15.30 12.67 -5.07
N ARG A 336 14.76 13.55 -5.92
CA ARG A 336 13.32 13.56 -6.27
C ARG A 336 12.88 12.24 -6.90
N LEU A 337 13.66 11.69 -7.83
CA LEU A 337 13.36 10.42 -8.49
C LEU A 337 13.49 9.19 -7.57
N ILE A 338 14.36 9.25 -6.56
CA ILE A 338 14.41 8.24 -5.49
C ILE A 338 13.16 8.34 -4.62
N GLU A 339 12.74 9.55 -4.26
CA GLU A 339 11.52 9.78 -3.48
C GLU A 339 10.25 9.37 -4.23
N ALA A 340 10.24 9.56 -5.55
CA ALA A 340 9.19 9.12 -6.46
C ALA A 340 9.27 7.63 -6.85
N GLU A 341 10.23 6.87 -6.31
CA GLU A 341 10.45 5.44 -6.60
C GLU A 341 10.67 5.11 -8.08
N MET A 342 11.25 6.04 -8.84
CA MET A 342 11.60 5.80 -10.24
C MET A 342 12.99 5.18 -10.36
N ILE A 343 13.90 5.53 -9.43
CA ILE A 343 15.28 5.06 -9.40
C ILE A 343 15.72 4.69 -7.98
N ARG A 344 16.74 3.82 -7.90
CA ARG A 344 17.43 3.45 -6.67
C ARG A 344 18.94 3.57 -6.77
N PRO A 345 19.63 3.84 -5.66
CA PRO A 345 21.09 3.75 -5.61
C PRO A 345 21.55 2.29 -5.70
N THR A 346 22.55 2.03 -6.55
CA THR A 346 23.18 0.69 -6.71
C THR A 346 24.64 0.67 -6.29
N GLY A 347 25.20 1.83 -5.96
CA GLY A 347 26.59 2.00 -5.52
C GLY A 347 26.95 3.46 -5.39
N ARG A 348 28.21 3.74 -5.03
CA ARG A 348 28.69 5.12 -4.88
C ARG A 348 28.66 5.85 -6.22
N GLY A 349 27.71 6.76 -6.40
CA GLY A 349 27.55 7.56 -7.61
C GLY A 349 26.84 6.85 -8.75
N PHE A 350 26.19 5.71 -8.50
CA PHE A 350 25.41 4.95 -9.47
C PHE A 350 23.95 4.84 -9.05
N VAL A 351 23.08 4.88 -10.05
CA VAL A 351 21.63 4.67 -9.90
C VAL A 351 21.13 3.74 -10.99
N ASP A 352 20.07 3.02 -10.70
CA ASP A 352 19.36 2.19 -11.68
C ASP A 352 17.85 2.37 -11.48
N TYR A 353 17.06 1.92 -12.44
CA TYR A 353 15.62 1.99 -12.29
C TYR A 353 15.13 1.10 -11.15
N GLU A 354 14.10 1.58 -10.45
CA GLU A 354 13.37 0.79 -9.46
C GLU A 354 12.34 -0.12 -10.14
N LEU A 355 11.63 0.42 -11.14
CA LEU A 355 10.58 -0.28 -11.86
C LEU A 355 11.17 -1.15 -12.98
N PRO A 356 10.74 -2.42 -13.12
CA PRO A 356 11.22 -3.29 -14.19
C PRO A 356 10.74 -2.80 -15.55
N TYR A 357 11.53 -3.07 -16.59
CA TYR A 357 11.23 -2.78 -17.99
C TYR A 357 11.01 -1.30 -18.35
N ILE A 358 11.20 -0.37 -17.43
CA ILE A 358 11.02 1.06 -17.72
C ILE A 358 12.10 1.58 -18.67
N ARG A 359 13.30 1.00 -18.64
CA ARG A 359 14.41 1.32 -19.54
C ARG A 359 14.01 1.07 -20.99
N GLU A 360 13.53 -0.14 -21.26
CA GLU A 360 13.01 -0.56 -22.56
C GLU A 360 11.80 0.27 -22.95
N TYR A 361 10.88 0.52 -22.01
CA TYR A 361 9.72 1.36 -22.24
C TYR A 361 10.11 2.77 -22.73
N LEU A 362 11.10 3.41 -22.09
CA LEU A 362 11.61 4.73 -22.48
C LEU A 362 12.36 4.71 -23.82
N ARG A 363 13.01 3.60 -24.17
CA ARG A 363 13.69 3.40 -25.47
C ARG A 363 12.71 3.17 -26.62
N ASP A 364 11.57 2.56 -26.35
CA ASP A 364 10.52 2.25 -27.33
C ASP A 364 9.53 3.40 -27.50
N HIS A 365 9.39 4.27 -26.48
CA HIS A 365 8.54 5.48 -26.50
C HIS A 365 9.34 6.81 -26.43
N PRO A 366 10.49 6.97 -27.11
CA PRO A 366 11.37 8.12 -26.94
C PRO A 366 10.78 9.44 -27.47
N ALA A 367 9.59 9.41 -28.08
CA ALA A 367 9.04 10.50 -28.88
C ALA A 367 7.67 11.05 -28.40
N ALA A 368 7.12 10.60 -27.26
CA ALA A 368 5.87 11.18 -26.75
C ALA A 368 6.08 12.36 -25.78
N ASP A 369 7.26 12.47 -25.13
CA ASP A 369 7.48 13.40 -24.01
C ASP A 369 8.67 14.37 -24.15
N ALA A 370 9.46 14.28 -25.22
CA ALA A 370 10.64 15.14 -25.36
C ALA A 370 10.94 15.48 -26.81
N MET A 371 10.22 16.46 -27.40
CA MET A 371 10.75 17.34 -28.47
C MET A 371 9.84 18.52 -28.88
N GLU A 372 8.97 19.05 -28.01
CA GLU A 372 8.25 20.31 -28.31
C GLU A 372 8.54 21.50 -27.37
N GLN A 373 9.36 21.35 -26.31
CA GLN A 373 9.63 22.47 -25.37
C GLN A 373 11.09 22.68 -24.92
N LEU A 374 12.09 22.04 -25.53
CA LEU A 374 13.50 22.38 -25.27
C LEU A 374 13.95 23.57 -26.14
N SER A 375 13.30 24.72 -25.93
CA SER A 375 13.88 26.03 -26.19
C SER A 375 14.24 26.63 -24.82
N PHE A 376 15.39 26.27 -24.26
CA PHE A 376 15.93 27.04 -23.15
C PHE A 376 16.18 28.47 -23.66
N PRO A 377 15.59 29.53 -23.06
CA PRO A 377 15.98 30.89 -23.41
C PRO A 377 17.46 31.06 -23.05
N PRO A 378 18.29 31.67 -23.92
CA PRO A 378 19.68 31.92 -23.61
C PRO A 378 19.77 32.83 -22.38
N GLU A 379 20.63 32.45 -21.44
CA GLU A 379 21.00 33.29 -20.29
C GLU A 379 21.42 34.68 -20.79
N ASN A 380 20.69 35.70 -20.35
CA ASN A 380 21.12 37.09 -20.50
C ASN A 380 22.29 37.36 -19.53
N HIS A 381 23.48 36.96 -19.94
CA HIS A 381 24.71 37.57 -19.44
C HIS A 381 24.97 38.84 -20.24
N LYS A 382 24.62 40.02 -19.69
CA LYS A 382 25.34 41.27 -19.99
C LYS A 382 25.34 42.25 -18.80
N ALA A 383 26.59 42.51 -18.38
CA ALA A 383 27.18 43.70 -17.74
C ALA A 383 26.69 44.14 -16.36
#